data_AF-A0A1Q2ZZG9-F1
#
_entry.id   AF-A0A1Q2ZZG9-F1
#
_cell.length_a   1.000
_cell.length_b   1.000
_cell.length_c   1.000
_cell.angle_alpha   90.00
_cell.angle_beta   90.00
_cell.angle_gamma   90.00
#
_symmetry.space_group_name_H-M   'P 1'
#
loop_
_entity.id
_entity.type
_entity.pdbx_description
1 polymer ?
#
loop_
_entity_poly.entity_id
_entity_poly.type
_entity_poly.pdbx_seq_one_letter_code
_entity_poly.pdbx_strand_id
1 'polypeptide(L)'
;MLDKVPLELFDRIASLLSQEDRVSLTYVSKKVYQRTLPSLYGSIYLNVKQYFPSDLDRTLGTRDWSVLYFTKSGDNNTVRSIANSKLGSLIRSLRSKPHHLPSLIRRVNCTWHLDKDLLNQLVDTLIEFATNLKIFEDFLDERVATKLSLKGKQMQSMVVTPPSVLPTAPATNDYFARMEVLTIRYNWDNIQHLTLHVNPCTFFPHLEKPLKIKSLTLNLRPDTLGGTFLHQPLYHIFDTGVLETLELLSWYGPDQVEFSLYELWSLEEFYEFHNIREFTLLSLPADRNFLSKCIASFPRLQRLKVDYMLDVPLSALLVDSLSRLPCSQTLQDIDFKFEELDPPLVSIHQDEVSNFNFNVICKCPDCRDTFQRVILDKYFACKDSLIIQDFSDVEARNFTLQLFKLYPILPYTHFVDRNPSIGFYCKSLEAHAEKVNGLLGIEPGHENQVTTLDVLRLYHMHVHSLKKSWDFFLQRFPQLKFVTLNDIPTKVQQVDRQQKCNMPVFYSDGYKSNQVYELVDDESLFD
;
A
#
# COMPACT_ATOMS: atom_id res chain seq x y z
N MET A 1 -0.09 25.33 -28.57
CA MET A 1 -0.99 26.21 -27.79
C MET A 1 -1.85 25.36 -26.84
N LEU A 2 -1.32 25.03 -25.65
CA LEU A 2 -2.07 24.27 -24.62
C LEU A 2 -3.31 25.01 -24.11
N ASP A 3 -3.29 26.33 -24.22
CA ASP A 3 -4.35 27.27 -23.91
C ASP A 3 -5.57 27.17 -24.86
N LYS A 4 -5.40 26.54 -26.04
CA LYS A 4 -6.47 26.30 -27.01
C LYS A 4 -7.12 24.91 -26.91
N VAL A 5 -6.56 24.02 -26.10
CA VAL A 5 -7.09 22.65 -25.92
C VAL A 5 -8.47 22.73 -25.23
N PRO A 6 -9.49 21.96 -25.68
CA PRO A 6 -10.75 21.77 -24.95
C PRO A 6 -10.52 21.29 -23.51
N LEU A 7 -11.43 21.62 -22.59
CA LEU A 7 -11.23 21.31 -21.17
C LEU A 7 -11.16 19.80 -20.91
N GLU A 8 -12.01 19.03 -21.60
CA GLU A 8 -12.10 17.57 -21.48
C GLU A 8 -10.81 16.89 -21.93
N LEU A 9 -10.19 17.41 -22.99
CA LEU A 9 -8.89 16.93 -23.46
C LEU A 9 -7.76 17.36 -22.53
N PHE A 10 -7.87 18.55 -21.92
CA PHE A 10 -6.89 19.03 -20.96
C PHE A 10 -6.87 18.16 -19.69
N ASP A 11 -8.04 17.81 -19.14
CA ASP A 11 -8.14 16.97 -17.96
C ASP A 11 -7.56 15.57 -18.22
N ARG A 12 -7.83 15.01 -19.41
CA ARG A 12 -7.26 13.72 -19.82
C ARG A 12 -5.75 13.77 -20.05
N ILE A 13 -5.21 14.89 -20.51
CA ILE A 13 -3.75 15.09 -20.60
C ILE A 13 -3.17 15.20 -19.19
N ALA A 14 -3.79 16.01 -18.32
CA ALA A 14 -3.31 16.23 -16.96
C ALA A 14 -3.29 14.94 -16.12
N SER A 15 -4.20 14.00 -16.36
CA SER A 15 -4.21 12.69 -15.69
C SER A 15 -3.12 11.72 -16.19
N LEU A 16 -2.39 12.06 -17.25
CA LEU A 16 -1.25 11.29 -17.75
C LEU A 16 0.09 11.91 -17.34
N LEU A 17 0.05 13.01 -16.59
CA LEU A 17 1.23 13.75 -16.17
C LEU A 17 1.56 13.45 -14.71
N SER A 18 2.87 13.45 -14.39
CA SER A 18 3.32 13.43 -13.01
C SER A 18 2.82 14.68 -12.26
N GLN A 19 2.86 14.65 -10.92
CA GLN A 19 2.57 15.87 -10.15
C GLN A 19 3.56 17.00 -10.47
N GLU A 20 4.83 16.69 -10.69
CA GLU A 20 5.89 17.67 -11.03
C GLU A 20 5.58 18.38 -12.35
N ASP A 21 5.14 17.63 -13.36
CA ASP A 21 4.74 18.18 -14.65
C ASP A 21 3.48 19.03 -14.54
N ARG A 22 2.48 18.60 -13.76
CA ARG A 22 1.28 19.41 -13.48
C ARG A 22 1.65 20.72 -12.77
N VAL A 23 2.56 20.69 -11.80
CA VAL A 23 3.07 21.91 -11.17
C VAL A 23 3.76 22.80 -12.21
N SER A 24 4.58 22.22 -13.10
CA SER A 24 5.27 22.95 -14.16
C SER A 24 4.30 23.66 -15.12
N LEU A 25 3.17 23.03 -15.45
CA LEU A 25 2.11 23.64 -16.28
C LEU A 25 1.53 24.92 -15.66
N THR A 26 1.54 25.05 -14.33
CA THR A 26 1.01 26.25 -13.66
C THR A 26 1.82 27.52 -13.96
N TYR A 27 3.06 27.38 -14.42
CA TYR A 27 3.92 28.52 -14.78
C TYR A 27 3.78 28.96 -16.25
N VAL A 28 3.07 28.20 -17.10
CA VAL A 28 3.00 28.45 -18.55
C VAL A 28 2.19 29.71 -18.89
N SER A 29 0.97 29.83 -18.36
CA SER A 29 0.13 31.02 -18.53
C SER A 29 -0.99 31.05 -17.50
N LYS A 30 -1.63 32.22 -17.30
CA LYS A 30 -2.79 32.35 -16.39
C LYS A 30 -3.93 31.38 -16.73
N LYS A 31 -4.18 31.13 -18.03
CA LYS A 31 -5.24 30.22 -18.46
C LYS A 31 -4.89 28.76 -18.16
N VAL A 32 -3.63 28.35 -18.41
CA VAL A 32 -3.17 27.00 -18.09
C VAL A 32 -3.11 26.79 -16.57
N TYR A 33 -2.65 27.80 -15.81
CA TYR A 33 -2.70 27.83 -14.35
C TYR A 33 -4.12 27.50 -13.84
N GLN A 34 -5.13 28.24 -14.30
CA GLN A 34 -6.51 28.06 -13.86
C GLN A 34 -7.05 26.66 -14.18
N ARG A 35 -6.68 26.10 -15.34
CA ARG A 35 -7.08 24.75 -15.75
C ARG A 35 -6.36 23.64 -15.01
N THR A 36 -5.15 23.90 -14.53
CA THR A 36 -4.34 22.88 -13.85
C THR A 36 -4.65 22.78 -12.35
N LEU A 37 -5.04 23.88 -11.71
CA LEU A 37 -5.33 23.87 -10.27
C LEU A 37 -6.31 22.77 -9.81
N PRO A 38 -7.41 22.47 -10.51
CA PRO A 38 -8.31 21.38 -10.11
C PRO A 38 -7.63 20.02 -10.01
N SER A 39 -6.66 19.70 -10.89
CA SER A 39 -5.95 18.42 -10.84
C SER A 39 -4.90 18.36 -9.71
N LEU A 40 -4.45 19.52 -9.20
CA LEU A 40 -3.52 19.62 -8.07
C LEU A 40 -4.23 19.69 -6.70
N TYR A 41 -5.39 20.34 -6.61
CA TYR A 41 -6.10 20.53 -5.35
C TYR A 41 -7.33 19.62 -5.19
N GLY A 42 -7.84 19.02 -6.27
CA GLY A 42 -9.07 18.23 -6.24
C GLY A 42 -9.02 17.02 -5.30
N SER A 43 -7.89 16.32 -5.28
CA SER A 43 -7.64 15.15 -4.46
C SER A 43 -6.29 15.29 -3.77
N ILE A 44 -6.29 15.42 -2.45
CA ILE A 44 -5.07 15.65 -1.66
C ILE A 44 -4.79 14.41 -0.80
N TYR A 45 -3.56 13.92 -0.88
CA TYR A 45 -3.04 12.88 -0.01
C TYR A 45 -2.05 13.51 0.97
N LEU A 46 -2.41 13.52 2.25
CA LEU A 46 -1.61 14.13 3.31
C LEU A 46 -0.68 13.09 3.94
N ASN A 47 0.62 13.28 3.74
CA ASN A 47 1.68 12.39 4.21
C ASN A 47 2.56 13.04 5.29
N VAL A 48 3.00 12.22 6.26
CA VAL A 48 3.98 12.60 7.29
C VAL A 48 5.40 12.13 6.99
N LYS A 49 5.55 11.28 5.98
CA LYS A 49 6.81 10.68 5.54
C LYS A 49 7.02 10.96 4.06
N GLN A 50 8.23 10.73 3.59
CA GLN A 50 8.61 11.03 2.22
C GLN A 50 7.72 10.28 1.22
N TYR A 51 7.36 10.96 0.13
CA TYR A 51 6.78 10.30 -1.03
C TYR A 51 7.91 9.65 -1.84
N PHE A 52 7.69 8.41 -2.25
CA PHE A 52 8.68 7.61 -2.94
C PHE A 52 8.18 7.33 -4.38
N PRO A 53 8.52 8.18 -5.37
CA PRO A 53 8.05 8.01 -6.73
C PRO A 53 8.60 6.72 -7.35
N SER A 54 7.77 6.06 -8.16
CA SER A 54 8.23 4.99 -9.04
C SER A 54 9.12 5.58 -10.14
N ASP A 55 10.25 4.93 -10.40
CA ASP A 55 11.11 5.23 -11.54
C ASP A 55 10.60 4.57 -12.84
N LEU A 56 9.84 3.47 -12.73
CA LEU A 56 9.18 2.83 -13.86
C LEU A 56 8.04 3.68 -14.44
N ASP A 57 7.21 4.26 -13.59
CA ASP A 57 6.04 5.06 -13.97
C ASP A 57 5.74 6.11 -12.90
N ARG A 58 6.20 7.35 -13.13
CA ARG A 58 6.06 8.47 -12.20
C ARG A 58 4.62 8.91 -11.96
N THR A 59 3.65 8.40 -12.71
CA THR A 59 2.23 8.71 -12.51
C THR A 59 1.56 7.80 -11.46
N LEU A 60 2.22 6.70 -11.06
CA LEU A 60 1.68 5.77 -10.07
C LEU A 60 1.39 6.47 -8.74
N GLY A 61 0.16 6.32 -8.26
CA GLY A 61 -0.38 6.99 -7.08
C GLY A 61 -0.65 8.49 -7.25
N THR A 62 0.14 9.22 -8.04
CA THR A 62 -0.03 10.67 -8.22
C THR A 62 -0.99 11.05 -9.33
N ARG A 63 -1.36 10.14 -10.24
CA ARG A 63 -2.42 10.38 -11.23
C ARG A 63 -3.70 10.91 -10.58
N ASP A 64 -4.11 10.26 -9.49
CA ASP A 64 -5.39 10.51 -8.83
C ASP A 64 -5.25 11.37 -7.56
N TRP A 65 -4.01 11.59 -7.09
CA TRP A 65 -3.72 12.31 -5.85
C TRP A 65 -2.60 13.34 -6.02
N SER A 66 -2.66 14.42 -5.24
CA SER A 66 -1.52 15.31 -5.01
C SER A 66 -0.98 15.11 -3.61
N VAL A 67 0.32 14.85 -3.51
CA VAL A 67 1.05 14.66 -2.24
C VAL A 67 1.77 15.93 -1.81
N LEU A 68 2.00 16.05 -0.50
CA LEU A 68 2.96 17.03 0.02
C LEU A 68 4.37 16.49 -0.19
N TYR A 69 4.96 16.86 -1.33
CA TYR A 69 6.24 16.31 -1.80
C TYR A 69 7.42 16.77 -0.93
N PHE A 70 8.17 15.80 -0.43
CA PHE A 70 9.52 15.96 0.11
C PHE A 70 10.28 14.62 0.04
N THR A 71 11.57 14.69 -0.29
CA THR A 71 12.45 13.54 -0.60
C THR A 71 13.50 13.27 0.48
N LYS A 72 13.49 14.03 1.57
CA LYS A 72 14.55 13.96 2.57
C LYS A 72 14.30 12.81 3.55
N SER A 73 15.20 11.83 3.54
CA SER A 73 15.40 10.88 4.63
C SER A 73 16.20 11.54 5.76
N GLY A 74 15.95 11.13 7.00
CA GLY A 74 16.61 11.72 8.17
C GLY A 74 16.04 11.16 9.46
N ASP A 75 16.48 11.70 10.59
CA ASP A 75 15.90 11.36 11.88
C ASP A 75 14.40 11.73 11.93
N ASN A 76 13.66 11.02 12.78
CA ASN A 76 12.20 11.17 12.85
C ASN A 76 11.75 12.60 13.18
N ASN A 77 12.53 13.37 13.95
CA ASN A 77 12.16 14.74 14.32
C ASN A 77 12.32 15.69 13.13
N THR A 78 13.42 15.58 12.40
CA THR A 78 13.65 16.37 11.18
C THR A 78 12.56 16.11 10.14
N VAL A 79 12.25 14.83 9.88
CA VAL A 79 11.22 14.45 8.91
C VAL A 79 9.85 14.98 9.31
N ARG A 80 9.48 14.86 10.59
CA ARG A 80 8.23 15.39 11.13
C ARG A 80 8.14 16.92 11.01
N SER A 81 9.23 17.63 11.31
CA SER A 81 9.30 19.10 11.18
C SER A 81 9.06 19.54 9.73
N ILE A 82 9.67 18.86 8.76
CA ILE A 82 9.46 19.12 7.33
C ILE A 82 8.00 18.86 6.94
N ALA A 83 7.43 17.71 7.33
CA ALA A 83 6.05 17.38 7.03
C ALA A 83 5.07 18.43 7.60
N ASN A 84 5.27 18.83 8.86
CA ASN A 84 4.47 19.86 9.52
C ASN A 84 4.59 21.22 8.82
N SER A 85 5.80 21.62 8.41
CA SER A 85 6.04 22.84 7.65
C SER A 85 5.35 22.83 6.28
N LYS A 86 5.35 21.68 5.59
CA LYS A 86 4.64 21.49 4.31
C LYS A 86 3.12 21.56 4.49
N LEU A 87 2.56 20.90 5.51
CA LEU A 87 1.14 20.97 5.82
C LEU A 87 0.73 22.41 6.20
N GLY A 88 1.51 23.08 7.05
CA GLY A 88 1.31 24.49 7.38
C GLY A 88 1.35 25.39 6.14
N SER A 89 2.20 25.09 5.17
CA SER A 89 2.26 25.83 3.89
C SER A 89 1.04 25.59 3.01
N LEU A 90 0.50 24.37 2.97
CA LEU A 90 -0.80 24.10 2.32
C LEU A 90 -1.91 24.91 2.99
N ILE A 91 -2.02 24.87 4.32
CA ILE A 91 -3.05 25.60 5.08
C ILE A 91 -2.95 27.11 4.80
N ARG A 92 -1.74 27.68 4.86
CA ARG A 92 -1.51 29.10 4.50
C ARG A 92 -1.94 29.42 3.07
N SER A 93 -1.63 28.54 2.12
CA SER A 93 -2.02 28.72 0.72
C SER A 93 -3.54 28.72 0.56
N LEU A 94 -4.24 27.78 1.19
CA LEU A 94 -5.70 27.71 1.20
C LEU A 94 -6.33 28.98 1.80
N ARG A 95 -5.80 29.45 2.94
CA ARG A 95 -6.27 30.69 3.60
C ARG A 95 -5.95 31.95 2.81
N SER A 96 -4.94 31.96 1.95
CA SER A 96 -4.61 33.13 1.11
C SER A 96 -5.63 33.37 -0.01
N LYS A 97 -6.35 32.33 -0.43
CA LYS A 97 -7.40 32.38 -1.46
C LYS A 97 -8.62 31.57 -1.02
N PRO A 98 -9.29 31.98 0.07
CA PRO A 98 -10.23 31.13 0.80
C PRO A 98 -11.43 30.71 -0.05
N HIS A 99 -11.96 31.59 -0.91
CA HIS A 99 -13.11 31.25 -1.76
C HIS A 99 -12.75 30.51 -3.07
N HIS A 100 -11.46 30.32 -3.36
CA HIS A 100 -11.01 29.75 -4.64
C HIS A 100 -10.27 28.43 -4.49
N LEU A 101 -9.25 28.32 -3.63
CA LEU A 101 -8.48 27.07 -3.53
C LEU A 101 -9.22 25.98 -2.74
N PRO A 102 -9.76 26.24 -1.53
CA PRO A 102 -10.58 25.26 -0.81
C PRO A 102 -11.75 24.71 -1.60
N SER A 103 -12.40 25.54 -2.43
CA SER A 103 -13.55 25.12 -3.24
C SER A 103 -13.17 24.14 -4.36
N LEU A 104 -11.89 23.98 -4.70
CA LEU A 104 -11.44 22.94 -5.63
C LEU A 104 -11.35 21.56 -4.96
N ILE A 105 -11.18 21.51 -3.64
CA ILE A 105 -10.93 20.27 -2.89
C ILE A 105 -12.20 19.45 -2.83
N ARG A 106 -12.13 18.21 -3.34
CA ARG A 106 -13.22 17.23 -3.32
C ARG A 106 -12.91 16.07 -2.39
N ARG A 107 -11.66 15.63 -2.36
CA ARG A 107 -11.21 14.43 -1.65
C ARG A 107 -9.95 14.73 -0.85
N VAL A 108 -9.92 14.26 0.39
CA VAL A 108 -8.73 14.28 1.25
C VAL A 108 -8.54 12.89 1.83
N ASN A 109 -7.40 12.27 1.56
CA ASN A 109 -6.93 11.12 2.34
C ASN A 109 -5.80 11.61 3.24
N CYS A 110 -5.80 11.21 4.49
CA CYS A 110 -4.79 11.64 5.44
C CYS A 110 -4.29 10.46 6.25
N THR A 111 -3.08 10.53 6.79
CA THR A 111 -2.59 9.48 7.69
C THR A 111 -2.82 9.92 9.13
N TRP A 112 -3.27 9.03 10.02
CA TRP A 112 -3.51 9.35 11.43
C TRP A 112 -2.28 9.85 12.22
N HIS A 113 -1.08 9.72 11.66
CA HIS A 113 0.19 10.22 12.18
C HIS A 113 0.37 11.75 12.09
N LEU A 114 -0.51 12.46 11.37
CA LEU A 114 -0.39 13.91 11.17
C LEU A 114 -0.46 14.66 12.50
N ASP A 115 0.15 15.85 12.51
CA ASP A 115 0.03 16.76 13.64
C ASP A 115 -1.43 17.18 13.86
N LYS A 116 -1.94 16.92 15.07
CA LYS A 116 -3.37 17.07 15.39
C LYS A 116 -3.83 18.52 15.28
N ASP A 117 -3.00 19.48 15.67
CA ASP A 117 -3.36 20.90 15.65
C ASP A 117 -3.40 21.42 14.21
N LEU A 118 -2.42 21.04 13.39
CA LEU A 118 -2.44 21.37 11.96
C LEU A 118 -3.59 20.70 11.21
N LEU A 119 -3.90 19.43 11.52
CA LEU A 119 -5.03 18.72 10.93
C LEU A 119 -6.34 19.42 11.27
N ASN A 120 -6.54 19.81 12.53
CA ASN A 120 -7.71 20.56 12.96
C ASN A 120 -7.82 21.93 12.26
N GLN A 121 -6.71 22.66 12.12
CA GLN A 121 -6.68 23.92 11.37
C GLN A 121 -7.02 23.77 9.89
N LEU A 122 -6.56 22.68 9.27
CA LEU A 122 -6.93 22.33 7.89
C LEU A 122 -8.43 22.08 7.82
N VAL A 123 -8.98 21.23 8.68
CA VAL A 123 -10.40 20.89 8.70
C VAL A 123 -11.26 22.14 8.93
N ASP A 124 -10.86 23.05 9.82
CA ASP A 124 -11.58 24.33 10.00
C ASP A 124 -11.65 25.13 8.69
N THR A 125 -10.52 25.24 8.00
CA THR A 125 -10.43 25.93 6.70
C THR A 125 -11.32 25.25 5.64
N LEU A 126 -11.34 23.92 5.61
CA LEU A 126 -12.17 23.17 4.65
C LEU A 126 -13.66 23.25 4.99
N ILE A 127 -14.03 23.21 6.27
CA ILE A 127 -15.43 23.29 6.67
C ILE A 127 -16.01 24.67 6.35
N GLU A 128 -15.22 25.72 6.57
CA GLU A 128 -15.63 27.08 6.25
C GLU A 128 -15.71 27.32 4.74
N PHE A 129 -14.72 26.87 3.96
CA PHE A 129 -14.57 27.33 2.57
C PHE A 129 -14.65 26.25 1.48
N ALA A 130 -14.42 24.97 1.79
CA ALA A 130 -14.47 23.90 0.79
C ALA A 130 -15.92 23.46 0.53
N THR A 131 -16.56 24.11 -0.43
CA THR A 131 -17.94 23.80 -0.83
C THR A 131 -18.07 22.44 -1.52
N ASN A 132 -17.04 22.02 -2.26
CA ASN A 132 -17.04 20.78 -3.02
C ASN A 132 -16.48 19.56 -2.27
N LEU A 133 -16.14 19.69 -0.99
CA LEU A 133 -15.64 18.57 -0.19
C LEU A 133 -16.70 17.47 -0.08
N LYS A 134 -16.35 16.27 -0.53
CA LYS A 134 -17.19 15.07 -0.50
C LYS A 134 -16.59 13.93 0.30
N ILE A 135 -15.27 13.76 0.25
CA ILE A 135 -14.58 12.63 0.86
C ILE A 135 -13.46 13.14 1.76
N PHE A 136 -13.44 12.65 2.99
CA PHE A 136 -12.36 12.82 3.96
C PHE A 136 -12.20 11.50 4.72
N GLU A 137 -11.02 10.87 4.64
CA GLU A 137 -10.79 9.48 5.07
C GLU A 137 -9.46 9.32 5.85
N ASP A 138 -9.31 8.15 6.50
CA ASP A 138 -8.09 7.64 7.18
C ASP A 138 -7.58 8.50 8.37
N PHE A 139 -8.52 8.97 9.21
CA PHE A 139 -8.22 9.67 10.47
C PHE A 139 -8.82 8.95 11.69
N LEU A 140 -8.23 9.18 12.86
CA LEU A 140 -8.69 8.61 14.14
C LEU A 140 -9.19 9.66 15.16
N ASP A 141 -9.13 10.95 14.84
CA ASP A 141 -9.48 12.03 15.77
C ASP A 141 -10.99 12.34 15.76
N GLU A 142 -11.68 12.09 16.90
CA GLU A 142 -13.10 12.40 17.12
C GLU A 142 -13.43 13.89 16.86
N ARG A 143 -12.49 14.81 17.12
CA ARG A 143 -12.69 16.25 16.85
C ARG A 143 -12.81 16.52 15.36
N VAL A 144 -12.01 15.82 14.55
CA VAL A 144 -12.09 15.90 13.09
C VAL A 144 -13.44 15.35 12.61
N ALA A 145 -13.86 14.18 13.12
CA ALA A 145 -15.17 13.60 12.81
C ALA A 145 -16.33 14.57 13.11
N THR A 146 -16.28 15.18 14.30
CA THR A 146 -17.27 16.13 14.78
C THR A 146 -17.33 17.37 13.89
N LYS A 147 -16.19 17.94 13.48
CA LYS A 147 -16.16 19.09 12.57
C LYS A 147 -16.68 18.73 11.19
N LEU A 148 -16.27 17.59 10.63
CA LEU A 148 -16.74 17.10 9.33
C LEU A 148 -18.26 16.89 9.29
N SER A 149 -18.85 16.49 10.42
CA SER A 149 -20.31 16.33 10.55
C SER A 149 -21.11 17.59 10.25
N LEU A 150 -20.50 18.79 10.34
CA LEU A 150 -21.15 20.05 9.95
C LEU A 150 -21.47 20.11 8.44
N LYS A 151 -20.74 19.34 7.62
CA LYS A 151 -21.03 19.10 6.20
C LYS A 151 -21.63 17.71 5.95
N GLY A 152 -22.03 16.96 6.98
CA GLY A 152 -22.42 15.55 6.88
C GLY A 152 -23.49 15.25 5.81
N LYS A 153 -24.44 16.18 5.60
CA LYS A 153 -25.48 16.05 4.57
C LYS A 153 -24.93 15.95 3.13
N GLN A 154 -23.77 16.53 2.83
CA GLN A 154 -23.20 16.53 1.48
C GLN A 154 -22.04 15.54 1.30
N MET A 155 -21.53 14.99 2.39
CA MET A 155 -20.40 14.06 2.40
C MET A 155 -20.81 12.72 1.77
N GLN A 156 -19.83 12.05 1.17
CA GLN A 156 -19.90 10.71 0.61
C GLN A 156 -19.04 9.71 1.39
N SER A 157 -18.19 10.19 2.30
CA SER A 157 -17.47 9.34 3.26
C SER A 157 -17.88 9.65 4.69
N MET A 158 -17.82 8.64 5.54
CA MET A 158 -17.94 8.78 6.99
C MET A 158 -16.97 7.84 7.71
N VAL A 159 -16.37 8.33 8.79
CA VAL A 159 -15.51 7.54 9.68
C VAL A 159 -16.11 7.55 11.08
N VAL A 160 -16.41 6.37 11.62
CA VAL A 160 -16.76 6.18 13.03
C VAL A 160 -15.45 5.92 13.79
N THR A 161 -14.87 6.97 14.35
CA THR A 161 -13.54 6.95 14.98
C THR A 161 -13.50 6.09 16.25
N PRO A 162 -12.36 5.46 16.60
CA PRO A 162 -12.24 4.68 17.83
C PRO A 162 -12.25 5.57 19.08
N PRO A 163 -12.47 5.03 20.29
CA PRO A 163 -12.42 5.81 21.55
C PRO A 163 -11.00 6.33 21.85
N SER A 164 -9.98 5.65 21.34
CA SER A 164 -8.58 6.04 21.46
C SER A 164 -7.76 5.48 20.30
N VAL A 165 -6.56 6.02 20.07
CA VAL A 165 -5.71 5.61 18.93
C VAL A 165 -5.37 4.11 19.02
N LEU A 166 -4.94 3.64 20.18
CA LEU A 166 -4.60 2.24 20.44
C LEU A 166 -5.69 1.56 21.28
N PRO A 167 -6.01 0.28 21.06
CA PRO A 167 -7.09 -0.39 21.78
C PRO A 167 -6.65 -0.79 23.20
N THR A 168 -6.69 0.16 24.14
CA THR A 168 -6.17 -0.06 25.51
C THR A 168 -7.22 -0.49 26.53
N ALA A 169 -8.48 -0.11 26.35
CA ALA A 169 -9.56 -0.41 27.29
C ALA A 169 -10.91 -0.46 26.58
N PRO A 170 -11.86 -1.29 27.02
CA PRO A 170 -13.20 -1.34 26.44
C PRO A 170 -13.88 0.03 26.38
N ALA A 171 -14.55 0.30 25.27
CA ALA A 171 -15.30 1.53 25.05
C ALA A 171 -16.50 1.62 25.99
N THR A 172 -16.80 2.84 26.43
CA THR A 172 -17.93 3.11 27.34
C THR A 172 -19.24 3.29 26.56
N ASN A 173 -20.38 3.10 27.22
CA ASN A 173 -21.70 3.40 26.63
C ASN A 173 -21.82 4.87 26.17
N ASP A 174 -21.16 5.78 26.86
CA ASP A 174 -21.08 7.21 26.50
C ASP A 174 -20.36 7.42 25.15
N TYR A 175 -19.29 6.66 24.88
CA TYR A 175 -18.65 6.67 23.55
C TYR A 175 -19.63 6.22 22.45
N PHE A 176 -20.32 5.09 22.63
CA PHE A 176 -21.28 4.60 21.64
C PHE A 176 -22.42 5.59 21.39
N ALA A 177 -22.96 6.20 22.44
CA ALA A 177 -23.99 7.24 22.33
C ALA A 177 -23.50 8.47 21.54
N ARG A 178 -22.26 8.92 21.75
CA ARG A 178 -21.68 10.02 20.96
C ARG A 178 -21.52 9.65 19.49
N MET A 179 -21.08 8.44 19.19
CA MET A 179 -20.94 7.96 17.82
C MET A 179 -22.30 7.82 17.13
N GLU A 180 -23.34 7.37 17.84
CA GLU A 180 -24.71 7.34 17.32
C GLU A 180 -25.18 8.75 16.93
N VAL A 181 -25.01 9.74 17.83
CA VAL A 181 -25.33 11.15 17.55
C VAL A 181 -24.56 11.69 16.34
N LEU A 182 -23.31 11.27 16.16
CA LEU A 182 -22.51 11.63 15.00
C LEU A 182 -23.15 11.13 13.70
N THR A 183 -23.61 9.86 13.67
CA THR A 183 -24.19 9.27 12.45
C THR A 183 -25.45 9.99 11.97
N ILE A 184 -26.27 10.49 12.89
CA ILE A 184 -27.52 11.23 12.59
C ILE A 184 -27.24 12.54 11.81
N ARG A 185 -26.02 13.08 11.88
CA ARG A 185 -25.64 14.30 11.17
C ARG A 185 -25.32 14.07 9.68
N TYR A 186 -25.21 12.81 9.26
CA TYR A 186 -24.95 12.43 7.89
C TYR A 186 -26.24 12.02 7.18
N ASN A 187 -26.24 12.11 5.85
CA ASN A 187 -27.30 11.51 5.03
C ASN A 187 -26.80 10.17 4.49
N TRP A 188 -27.33 9.06 5.02
CA TRP A 188 -26.96 7.71 4.62
C TRP A 188 -27.13 7.41 3.13
N ASP A 189 -28.09 8.07 2.46
CA ASP A 189 -28.27 7.90 1.00
C ASP A 189 -27.08 8.44 0.19
N ASN A 190 -26.28 9.35 0.77
CA ASN A 190 -25.10 9.92 0.13
C ASN A 190 -23.82 9.16 0.44
N ILE A 191 -23.76 8.42 1.55
CA ILE A 191 -22.55 7.74 2.00
C ILE A 191 -22.26 6.54 1.13
N GLN A 192 -21.09 6.56 0.48
CA GLN A 192 -20.58 5.47 -0.35
C GLN A 192 -19.33 4.84 0.25
N HIS A 193 -18.60 5.58 1.10
CA HIS A 193 -17.39 5.12 1.76
C HIS A 193 -17.57 5.16 3.27
N LEU A 194 -17.39 4.02 3.93
CA LEU A 194 -17.60 3.89 5.37
C LEU A 194 -16.40 3.21 6.02
N THR A 195 -15.80 3.89 6.98
CA THR A 195 -14.77 3.31 7.85
C THR A 195 -15.34 3.15 9.25
N LEU A 196 -15.35 1.92 9.75
CA LEU A 196 -15.85 1.60 11.08
C LEU A 196 -14.70 1.13 11.97
N HIS A 197 -14.61 1.73 13.15
CA HIS A 197 -13.80 1.23 14.26
C HIS A 197 -14.68 0.69 15.39
N VAL A 198 -15.90 0.23 15.05
CA VAL A 198 -16.88 -0.38 15.96
C VAL A 198 -17.42 -1.64 15.32
N ASN A 199 -17.89 -2.60 16.11
CA ASN A 199 -18.55 -3.78 15.57
C ASN A 199 -19.89 -3.39 14.93
N PRO A 200 -20.05 -3.48 13.59
CA PRO A 200 -21.29 -3.07 12.92
C PRO A 200 -22.50 -3.86 13.43
N CYS A 201 -22.33 -5.15 13.74
CA CYS A 201 -23.41 -6.04 14.16
C CYS A 201 -24.09 -5.60 15.46
N THR A 202 -23.40 -4.85 16.33
CA THR A 202 -23.93 -4.38 17.62
C THR A 202 -24.05 -2.85 17.69
N PHE A 203 -23.48 -2.13 16.72
CA PHE A 203 -23.52 -0.68 16.65
C PHE A 203 -24.75 -0.13 15.91
N PHE A 204 -25.22 -0.80 14.86
CA PHE A 204 -26.38 -0.32 14.11
C PHE A 204 -27.71 -0.80 14.73
N PRO A 205 -28.73 0.08 14.80
CA PRO A 205 -30.09 -0.34 15.11
C PRO A 205 -30.67 -1.14 13.94
N HIS A 206 -31.87 -1.70 14.13
CA HIS A 206 -32.56 -2.37 13.03
C HIS A 206 -32.92 -1.33 11.96
N LEU A 207 -32.34 -1.48 10.78
CA LEU A 207 -32.54 -0.55 9.66
C LEU A 207 -33.72 -1.01 8.82
N GLU A 208 -34.58 -0.08 8.40
CA GLU A 208 -35.69 -0.39 7.48
C GLU A 208 -35.19 -0.88 6.12
N LYS A 209 -34.01 -0.40 5.70
CA LYS A 209 -33.33 -0.79 4.45
C LYS A 209 -31.82 -0.87 4.69
N PRO A 210 -31.13 -1.85 4.11
CA PRO A 210 -29.67 -1.91 4.16
C PRO A 210 -29.02 -0.68 3.53
N LEU A 211 -27.87 -0.28 4.08
CA LEU A 211 -27.07 0.85 3.63
C LEU A 211 -26.38 0.54 2.31
N LYS A 212 -26.44 1.49 1.36
CA LYS A 212 -25.85 1.36 0.01
C LYS A 212 -24.38 1.76 -0.03
N ILE A 213 -23.58 1.14 0.84
CA ILE A 213 -22.14 1.38 0.96
C ILE A 213 -21.41 0.68 -0.19
N LYS A 214 -20.55 1.40 -0.91
CA LYS A 214 -19.71 0.84 -1.99
C LYS A 214 -18.35 0.39 -1.49
N SER A 215 -17.80 1.09 -0.49
CA SER A 215 -16.49 0.81 0.08
C SER A 215 -16.59 0.75 1.60
N LEU A 216 -16.30 -0.41 2.18
CA LEU A 216 -16.35 -0.65 3.61
C LEU A 216 -14.96 -1.03 4.13
N THR A 217 -14.47 -0.27 5.11
CA THR A 217 -13.26 -0.60 5.87
C THR A 217 -13.66 -0.91 7.31
N LEU A 218 -13.46 -2.16 7.74
CA LEU A 218 -13.68 -2.59 9.12
C LEU A 218 -12.36 -2.71 9.85
N ASN A 219 -12.20 -1.87 10.88
CA ASN A 219 -11.12 -2.00 11.85
C ASN A 219 -11.61 -2.87 13.00
N LEU A 220 -11.16 -4.13 13.03
CA LEU A 220 -11.51 -5.11 14.03
C LEU A 220 -10.72 -4.82 15.30
N ARG A 221 -11.33 -4.11 16.26
CA ARG A 221 -10.66 -3.71 17.50
C ARG A 221 -11.28 -4.33 18.76
N PRO A 222 -10.45 -4.84 19.70
CA PRO A 222 -10.98 -5.46 20.91
C PRO A 222 -11.70 -4.49 21.84
N ASP A 223 -11.36 -3.20 21.81
CA ASP A 223 -11.99 -2.17 22.66
C ASP A 223 -13.42 -1.81 22.22
N THR A 224 -13.83 -2.15 21.01
CA THR A 224 -15.11 -1.71 20.42
C THR A 224 -15.99 -2.86 19.94
N LEU A 225 -15.80 -4.04 20.53
CA LEU A 225 -16.60 -5.24 20.20
C LEU A 225 -18.05 -5.13 20.68
N GLY A 226 -18.26 -4.46 21.82
CA GLY A 226 -19.59 -4.18 22.36
C GLY A 226 -20.39 -3.21 21.47
N GLY A 227 -21.63 -2.96 21.88
CA GLY A 227 -22.50 -2.00 21.21
C GLY A 227 -23.79 -1.81 21.98
N THR A 228 -24.57 -0.81 21.56
CA THR A 228 -25.84 -0.45 22.21
C THR A 228 -26.97 -1.41 21.81
N PHE A 229 -26.87 -2.03 20.63
CA PHE A 229 -27.95 -2.82 20.03
C PHE A 229 -27.66 -4.32 20.07
N LEU A 230 -28.73 -5.10 19.94
CA LEU A 230 -28.65 -6.54 19.76
C LEU A 230 -27.93 -6.87 18.44
N HIS A 231 -27.24 -7.99 18.41
CA HIS A 231 -26.52 -8.48 17.23
C HIS A 231 -27.44 -8.55 16.01
N GLN A 232 -26.96 -8.01 14.89
CA GLN A 232 -27.60 -8.07 13.58
C GLN A 232 -26.64 -8.59 12.52
N PRO A 233 -27.14 -9.40 11.58
CA PRO A 233 -26.36 -9.82 10.42
C PRO A 233 -25.92 -8.63 9.55
N LEU A 234 -24.72 -8.72 8.99
CA LEU A 234 -24.12 -7.74 8.08
C LEU A 234 -24.98 -7.49 6.85
N TYR A 235 -25.66 -8.51 6.31
CA TYR A 235 -26.53 -8.36 5.14
C TYR A 235 -27.87 -7.63 5.45
N HIS A 236 -28.23 -7.46 6.73
CA HIS A 236 -29.30 -6.56 7.12
C HIS A 236 -28.83 -5.10 7.25
N ILE A 237 -27.54 -4.89 7.52
CA ILE A 237 -26.94 -3.57 7.69
C ILE A 237 -26.48 -3.00 6.34
N PHE A 238 -25.88 -3.82 5.50
CA PHE A 238 -25.25 -3.42 4.24
C PHE A 238 -25.91 -4.12 3.05
N ASP A 239 -26.15 -3.36 1.97
CA ASP A 239 -26.72 -3.87 0.73
C ASP A 239 -25.70 -4.77 0.00
N THR A 240 -26.00 -6.07 -0.08
CA THR A 240 -25.14 -7.08 -0.71
C THR A 240 -24.92 -6.84 -2.21
N GLY A 241 -25.82 -6.10 -2.85
CA GLY A 241 -25.77 -5.74 -4.26
C GLY A 241 -24.93 -4.50 -4.57
N VAL A 242 -24.46 -3.75 -3.57
CA VAL A 242 -23.76 -2.46 -3.81
C VAL A 242 -22.30 -2.46 -3.38
N LEU A 243 -21.91 -3.30 -2.40
CA LEU A 243 -20.55 -3.32 -1.89
C LEU A 243 -19.55 -3.83 -2.94
N GLU A 244 -18.57 -3.00 -3.28
CA GLU A 244 -17.52 -3.29 -4.29
C GLU A 244 -16.12 -3.39 -3.67
N THR A 245 -15.86 -2.69 -2.56
CA THR A 245 -14.57 -2.70 -1.86
C THR A 245 -14.77 -3.11 -0.41
N LEU A 246 -14.02 -4.12 0.03
CA LEU A 246 -13.99 -4.59 1.41
C LEU A 246 -12.55 -4.65 1.92
N GLU A 247 -12.29 -3.93 3.01
CA GLU A 247 -11.04 -3.97 3.75
C GLU A 247 -11.29 -4.40 5.20
N LEU A 248 -10.59 -5.44 5.64
CA LEU A 248 -10.65 -5.95 7.01
C LEU A 248 -9.25 -5.80 7.63
N LEU A 249 -9.15 -4.99 8.67
CA LEU A 249 -7.90 -4.71 9.39
C LEU A 249 -8.05 -5.08 10.86
N SER A 250 -7.26 -6.04 11.34
CA SER A 250 -7.24 -6.42 12.75
C SER A 250 -6.26 -5.57 13.56
N TRP A 251 -6.72 -5.12 14.72
CA TRP A 251 -5.92 -4.45 15.76
C TRP A 251 -5.66 -5.35 16.97
N TYR A 252 -5.95 -6.65 16.87
CA TYR A 252 -5.63 -7.63 17.90
C TYR A 252 -4.12 -7.95 17.86
N GLY A 253 -3.51 -8.06 19.04
CA GLY A 253 -2.16 -8.59 19.16
C GLY A 253 -2.10 -10.12 18.97
N PRO A 254 -0.92 -10.70 18.68
CA PRO A 254 -0.74 -12.15 18.55
C PRO A 254 -1.22 -12.93 19.77
N ASP A 255 -1.01 -12.36 20.96
CA ASP A 255 -1.35 -12.99 22.24
C ASP A 255 -2.83 -12.83 22.62
N GLN A 256 -3.62 -12.11 21.82
CA GLN A 256 -5.03 -11.79 22.11
C GLN A 256 -6.02 -12.66 21.31
N VAL A 257 -5.52 -13.65 20.56
CA VAL A 257 -6.29 -14.49 19.63
C VAL A 257 -6.67 -15.83 20.28
N GLU A 258 -7.30 -15.80 21.46
CA GLU A 258 -7.84 -17.03 22.06
C GLU A 258 -9.13 -17.50 21.36
N PHE A 259 -9.80 -16.59 20.63
CA PHE A 259 -11.07 -16.83 19.93
C PHE A 259 -10.91 -16.61 18.42
N SER A 260 -11.75 -17.29 17.63
CA SER A 260 -11.85 -17.05 16.19
C SER A 260 -12.35 -15.62 15.95
N LEU A 261 -11.45 -14.72 15.55
CA LEU A 261 -11.81 -13.34 15.18
C LEU A 261 -12.85 -13.30 14.05
N TYR A 262 -12.81 -14.31 13.16
CA TYR A 262 -13.73 -14.47 12.06
C TYR A 262 -15.17 -14.69 12.53
N GLU A 263 -15.36 -15.52 13.56
CA GLU A 263 -16.68 -15.74 14.18
C GLU A 263 -17.11 -14.55 15.03
N LEU A 264 -16.19 -14.02 15.82
CA LEU A 264 -16.43 -12.90 16.76
C LEU A 264 -16.96 -11.65 16.05
N TRP A 265 -16.48 -11.41 14.83
CA TRP A 265 -16.88 -10.29 13.97
C TRP A 265 -17.86 -10.68 12.86
N SER A 266 -18.37 -11.92 12.88
CA SER A 266 -19.31 -12.46 11.88
C SER A 266 -18.81 -12.28 10.43
N LEU A 267 -17.49 -12.39 10.21
CA LEU A 267 -16.86 -12.10 8.92
C LEU A 267 -17.30 -13.07 7.83
N GLU A 268 -17.69 -14.30 8.19
CA GLU A 268 -18.21 -15.30 7.24
C GLU A 268 -19.47 -14.83 6.50
N GLU A 269 -20.24 -13.89 7.05
CA GLU A 269 -21.42 -13.36 6.37
C GLU A 269 -21.05 -12.55 5.11
N PHE A 270 -19.78 -12.15 4.95
CA PHE A 270 -19.32 -11.52 3.71
C PHE A 270 -19.37 -12.45 2.49
N TYR A 271 -19.57 -13.76 2.66
CA TYR A 271 -19.76 -14.68 1.53
C TYR A 271 -20.99 -14.34 0.67
N GLU A 272 -21.97 -13.59 1.21
CA GLU A 272 -23.18 -13.15 0.49
C GLU A 272 -22.96 -11.93 -0.42
N PHE A 273 -21.78 -11.28 -0.36
CA PHE A 273 -21.50 -10.02 -1.05
C PHE A 273 -20.80 -10.26 -2.39
N HIS A 274 -21.54 -10.73 -3.40
CA HIS A 274 -20.96 -11.19 -4.67
C HIS A 274 -20.39 -10.09 -5.59
N ASN A 275 -20.61 -8.81 -5.27
CA ASN A 275 -20.17 -7.68 -6.09
C ASN A 275 -18.78 -7.14 -5.72
N ILE A 276 -18.10 -7.73 -4.75
CA ILE A 276 -16.75 -7.36 -4.35
C ILE A 276 -15.78 -7.46 -5.55
N ARG A 277 -15.06 -6.36 -5.79
CA ARG A 277 -14.00 -6.18 -6.79
C ARG A 277 -12.64 -5.95 -6.16
N GLU A 278 -12.60 -5.40 -4.95
CA GLU A 278 -11.37 -5.15 -4.21
C GLU A 278 -11.53 -5.74 -2.81
N PHE A 279 -10.66 -6.69 -2.46
CA PHE A 279 -10.66 -7.36 -1.16
C PHE A 279 -9.30 -7.27 -0.51
N THR A 280 -9.28 -6.79 0.73
CA THR A 280 -8.06 -6.60 1.52
C THR A 280 -8.21 -7.21 2.90
N LEU A 281 -7.25 -8.05 3.29
CA LEU A 281 -7.10 -8.60 4.63
C LEU A 281 -5.76 -8.14 5.22
N LEU A 282 -5.78 -7.48 6.39
CA LEU A 282 -4.59 -6.94 7.04
C LEU A 282 -4.53 -7.36 8.51
N SER A 283 -3.38 -7.89 8.93
CA SER A 283 -3.07 -8.24 10.33
C SER A 283 -4.04 -9.22 11.00
N LEU A 284 -4.83 -9.98 10.23
CA LEU A 284 -5.62 -11.08 10.76
C LEU A 284 -4.76 -12.34 10.94
N PRO A 285 -5.09 -13.24 11.88
CA PRO A 285 -4.59 -14.60 11.90
C PRO A 285 -4.91 -15.30 10.57
N ALA A 286 -3.98 -16.09 10.04
CA ALA A 286 -4.17 -16.74 8.74
C ALA A 286 -5.31 -17.76 8.77
N ASP A 287 -6.34 -17.56 7.94
CA ASP A 287 -7.41 -18.54 7.71
C ASP A 287 -7.57 -18.78 6.20
N ARG A 288 -7.04 -19.93 5.76
CA ARG A 288 -7.05 -20.33 4.35
C ARG A 288 -8.47 -20.72 3.89
N ASN A 289 -9.32 -21.22 4.78
CA ASN A 289 -10.68 -21.62 4.46
C ASN A 289 -11.57 -20.40 4.24
N PHE A 290 -11.51 -19.42 5.15
CA PHE A 290 -12.19 -18.14 5.01
C PHE A 290 -11.81 -17.45 3.69
N LEU A 291 -10.51 -17.30 3.42
CA LEU A 291 -10.03 -16.67 2.19
C LEU A 291 -10.51 -17.42 0.94
N SER A 292 -10.46 -18.74 0.93
CA SER A 292 -10.93 -19.56 -0.21
C SER A 292 -12.42 -19.38 -0.47
N LYS A 293 -13.25 -19.36 0.59
CA LYS A 293 -14.69 -19.13 0.48
C LYS A 293 -15.01 -17.72 0.01
N CYS A 294 -14.36 -16.69 0.55
CA CYS A 294 -14.49 -15.31 0.08
C CYS A 294 -14.21 -15.21 -1.42
N ILE A 295 -13.07 -15.72 -1.88
CA ILE A 295 -12.69 -15.60 -3.30
C ILE A 295 -13.65 -16.41 -4.20
N ALA A 296 -14.13 -17.56 -3.74
CA ALA A 296 -15.18 -18.31 -4.46
C ALA A 296 -16.50 -17.51 -4.57
N SER A 297 -16.84 -16.75 -3.54
CA SER A 297 -18.01 -15.86 -3.52
C SER A 297 -17.84 -14.56 -4.30
N PHE A 298 -16.63 -14.18 -4.68
CA PHE A 298 -16.31 -12.89 -5.34
C PHE A 298 -15.88 -13.09 -6.81
N PRO A 299 -16.79 -13.48 -7.72
CA PRO A 299 -16.43 -13.76 -9.11
C PRO A 299 -15.91 -12.53 -9.89
N ARG A 300 -16.16 -11.32 -9.37
CA ARG A 300 -15.76 -10.05 -9.98
C ARG A 300 -14.49 -9.45 -9.38
N LEU A 301 -13.78 -10.22 -8.55
CA LEU A 301 -12.58 -9.75 -7.85
C LEU A 301 -11.49 -9.33 -8.84
N GLN A 302 -11.12 -8.05 -8.80
CA GLN A 302 -10.07 -7.45 -9.62
C GLN A 302 -8.79 -7.24 -8.82
N ARG A 303 -8.89 -7.10 -7.49
CA ARG A 303 -7.76 -6.81 -6.62
C ARG A 303 -7.83 -7.61 -5.33
N LEU A 304 -6.73 -8.24 -4.99
CA LEU A 304 -6.60 -9.03 -3.77
C LEU A 304 -5.32 -8.64 -3.03
N LYS A 305 -5.49 -8.16 -1.79
CA LYS A 305 -4.39 -7.96 -0.84
C LYS A 305 -4.58 -8.84 0.39
N VAL A 306 -3.56 -9.60 0.74
CA VAL A 306 -3.55 -10.45 1.95
C VAL A 306 -2.23 -10.27 2.68
N ASP A 307 -2.28 -9.64 3.83
CA ASP A 307 -1.15 -9.43 4.72
C ASP A 307 -1.53 -9.96 6.11
N TYR A 308 -1.28 -11.25 6.35
CA TYR A 308 -1.61 -11.87 7.62
C TYR A 308 -0.63 -11.46 8.71
N MET A 309 -1.09 -11.55 9.96
CA MET A 309 -0.25 -11.38 11.13
C MET A 309 0.95 -12.33 11.06
N LEU A 310 2.13 -11.87 11.50
CA LEU A 310 3.39 -12.62 11.48
C LEU A 310 3.88 -13.01 10.06
N ASP A 311 3.49 -12.25 9.03
CA ASP A 311 3.94 -12.45 7.65
C ASP A 311 3.66 -13.87 7.10
N VAL A 312 2.59 -14.54 7.57
CA VAL A 312 2.29 -15.92 7.15
C VAL A 312 2.05 -15.99 5.63
N PRO A 313 2.83 -16.79 4.87
CA PRO A 313 2.71 -16.85 3.44
C PRO A 313 1.57 -17.74 2.95
N LEU A 314 1.09 -17.43 1.75
CA LEU A 314 0.16 -18.28 0.98
C LEU A 314 0.94 -19.34 0.20
N SER A 315 0.40 -20.56 0.15
CA SER A 315 1.02 -21.67 -0.57
C SER A 315 0.65 -21.68 -2.06
N ALA A 316 1.50 -22.31 -2.87
CA ALA A 316 1.23 -22.55 -4.29
C ALA A 316 -0.11 -23.30 -4.51
N LEU A 317 -0.43 -24.27 -3.66
CA LEU A 317 -1.69 -25.04 -3.72
C LEU A 317 -2.93 -24.16 -3.56
N LEU A 318 -2.86 -23.15 -2.69
CA LEU A 318 -3.96 -22.20 -2.54
C LEU A 318 -4.12 -21.39 -3.82
N VAL A 319 -3.03 -20.81 -4.35
CA VAL A 319 -3.07 -20.00 -5.58
C VAL A 319 -3.54 -20.82 -6.79
N ASP A 320 -3.13 -22.09 -6.90
CA ASP A 320 -3.64 -23.04 -7.90
C ASP A 320 -5.14 -23.29 -7.80
N SER A 321 -5.68 -23.25 -6.58
CA SER A 321 -7.12 -23.37 -6.36
C SER A 321 -7.83 -22.08 -6.79
N LEU A 322 -7.25 -20.92 -6.48
CA LEU A 322 -7.78 -19.60 -6.90
C LEU A 322 -7.80 -19.45 -8.42
N SER A 323 -6.79 -19.97 -9.13
CA SER A 323 -6.71 -19.84 -10.59
C SER A 323 -7.81 -20.59 -11.33
N ARG A 324 -8.49 -21.54 -10.67
CA ARG A 324 -9.62 -22.32 -11.20
C ARG A 324 -10.98 -21.65 -10.97
N LEU A 325 -11.01 -20.58 -10.16
CA LEU A 325 -12.23 -19.84 -9.86
C LEU A 325 -12.47 -18.73 -10.89
N PRO A 326 -13.72 -18.23 -11.04
CA PRO A 326 -14.05 -17.19 -12.02
C PRO A 326 -13.23 -15.90 -11.87
N CYS A 327 -12.79 -15.57 -10.65
CA CYS A 327 -11.96 -14.40 -10.39
C CYS A 327 -10.60 -14.44 -11.11
N SER A 328 -10.12 -15.61 -11.53
CA SER A 328 -8.83 -15.71 -12.23
C SER A 328 -8.80 -14.92 -13.54
N GLN A 329 -9.96 -14.74 -14.16
CA GLN A 329 -10.12 -13.99 -15.41
C GLN A 329 -10.28 -12.47 -15.19
N THR A 330 -10.51 -12.02 -13.95
CA THR A 330 -10.79 -10.62 -13.63
C THR A 330 -9.72 -9.98 -12.76
N LEU A 331 -8.93 -10.78 -12.02
CA LEU A 331 -7.82 -10.33 -11.19
C LEU A 331 -6.76 -9.58 -12.02
N GLN A 332 -6.51 -8.35 -11.61
CA GLN A 332 -5.56 -7.41 -12.18
C GLN A 332 -4.40 -7.13 -11.21
N ASP A 333 -4.69 -7.05 -9.90
CA ASP A 333 -3.67 -6.73 -8.90
C ASP A 333 -3.66 -7.75 -7.77
N ILE A 334 -2.47 -8.28 -7.47
CA ILE A 334 -2.24 -9.23 -6.37
C ILE A 334 -1.16 -8.66 -5.45
N ASP A 335 -1.39 -8.72 -4.14
CA ASP A 335 -0.43 -8.28 -3.11
C ASP A 335 -0.50 -9.21 -1.88
N PHE A 336 0.45 -10.15 -1.75
CA PHE A 336 0.52 -10.98 -0.55
C PHE A 336 1.91 -11.63 -0.34
N LYS A 337 2.12 -12.18 0.86
CA LYS A 337 3.25 -13.08 1.15
C LYS A 337 3.02 -14.44 0.48
N PHE A 338 4.02 -14.97 -0.20
CA PHE A 338 3.93 -16.19 -0.97
C PHE A 338 5.11 -17.12 -0.67
N GLU A 339 4.80 -18.41 -0.50
CA GLU A 339 5.79 -19.48 -0.38
C GLU A 339 6.53 -19.59 -1.73
N GLU A 340 7.77 -19.11 -1.77
CA GLU A 340 8.57 -19.07 -2.99
C GLU A 340 8.74 -20.47 -3.60
N LEU A 341 8.60 -20.58 -4.92
CA LEU A 341 8.73 -21.86 -5.63
C LEU A 341 10.20 -22.29 -5.80
N ASP A 342 11.10 -21.32 -5.75
CA ASP A 342 12.54 -21.54 -5.79
C ASP A 342 13.12 -21.40 -4.38
N PRO A 343 14.22 -22.11 -4.06
CA PRO A 343 14.95 -21.88 -2.82
C PRO A 343 15.36 -20.40 -2.69
N PRO A 344 15.32 -19.82 -1.49
CA PRO A 344 15.66 -18.42 -1.30
C PRO A 344 17.13 -18.19 -1.67
N LEU A 345 17.41 -17.01 -2.22
CA LEU A 345 18.73 -16.64 -2.74
C LEU A 345 19.85 -16.81 -1.71
N VAL A 346 19.56 -16.53 -0.43
CA VAL A 346 20.40 -16.84 0.72
C VAL A 346 19.57 -17.60 1.75
N SER A 347 20.07 -18.74 2.21
CA SER A 347 19.48 -19.56 3.25
C SER A 347 20.48 -19.85 4.36
N ILE A 348 19.97 -20.28 5.51
CA ILE A 348 20.78 -20.75 6.63
C ILE A 348 20.62 -22.27 6.71
N HIS A 349 21.72 -22.99 6.59
CA HIS A 349 21.77 -24.42 6.87
C HIS A 349 22.18 -24.64 8.31
N GLN A 350 21.43 -25.43 9.06
CA GLN A 350 21.69 -25.72 10.48
C GLN A 350 22.03 -27.20 10.65
N ASP A 351 23.33 -27.51 10.78
CA ASP A 351 23.84 -28.82 11.23
C ASP A 351 24.60 -28.65 12.56
N GLU A 352 25.75 -29.33 12.75
CA GLU A 352 26.67 -29.09 13.86
C GLU A 352 27.19 -27.65 13.90
N VAL A 353 27.30 -27.01 12.72
CA VAL A 353 27.67 -25.61 12.54
C VAL A 353 26.64 -24.95 11.61
N SER A 354 26.11 -23.80 12.02
CA SER A 354 25.21 -23.01 11.19
C SER A 354 26.00 -22.27 10.11
N ASN A 355 25.58 -22.36 8.85
CA ASN A 355 26.27 -21.72 7.72
C ASN A 355 25.30 -21.04 6.75
N PHE A 356 25.77 -19.96 6.10
CA PHE A 356 25.08 -19.38 4.96
C PHE A 356 25.25 -20.25 3.71
N ASN A 357 24.17 -20.40 2.94
CA ASN A 357 24.17 -21.07 1.65
C ASN A 357 23.48 -20.18 0.60
N PHE A 358 23.94 -20.25 -0.65
CA PHE A 358 23.46 -19.40 -1.75
C PHE A 358 22.86 -20.21 -2.89
N ASN A 359 21.66 -19.83 -3.32
CA ASN A 359 20.94 -20.47 -4.41
C ASN A 359 20.87 -19.54 -5.63
N VAL A 360 22.00 -19.39 -6.34
CA VAL A 360 22.08 -18.52 -7.54
C VAL A 360 21.60 -19.24 -8.78
N ILE A 361 20.29 -19.14 -9.03
CA ILE A 361 19.62 -19.80 -10.17
C ILE A 361 19.89 -19.05 -11.48
N CYS A 362 19.78 -17.72 -11.49
CA CYS A 362 20.00 -16.91 -12.67
C CYS A 362 21.48 -16.93 -13.10
N LYS A 363 21.74 -17.16 -14.39
CA LYS A 363 23.11 -17.26 -14.97
C LYS A 363 23.48 -16.06 -15.85
N CYS A 364 22.69 -14.98 -15.83
CA CYS A 364 23.02 -13.79 -16.60
C CYS A 364 24.34 -13.15 -16.10
N PRO A 365 25.04 -12.38 -16.95
CA PRO A 365 26.28 -11.72 -16.57
C PRO A 365 26.14 -10.85 -15.32
N ASP A 366 25.05 -10.08 -15.21
CA ASP A 366 24.82 -9.18 -14.07
C ASP A 366 24.68 -9.94 -12.74
N CYS A 367 23.94 -11.06 -12.70
CA CYS A 367 23.82 -11.89 -11.50
C CYS A 367 25.14 -12.59 -11.15
N ARG A 368 25.90 -13.06 -12.14
CA ARG A 368 27.21 -13.68 -11.93
C ARG A 368 28.20 -12.68 -11.33
N ASP A 369 28.25 -11.48 -11.90
CA ASP A 369 29.14 -10.42 -11.45
C ASP A 369 28.73 -9.91 -10.07
N THR A 370 27.43 -9.82 -9.78
CA THR A 370 26.91 -9.46 -8.45
C THR A 370 27.29 -10.52 -7.41
N PHE A 371 27.13 -11.81 -7.73
CA PHE A 371 27.52 -12.88 -6.83
C PHE A 371 29.02 -12.83 -6.50
N GLN A 372 29.87 -12.66 -7.50
CA GLN A 372 31.32 -12.60 -7.26
C GLN A 372 31.71 -11.31 -6.53
N ARG A 373 31.44 -10.15 -7.14
CA ARG A 373 32.01 -8.86 -6.72
C ARG A 373 31.30 -8.21 -5.54
N VAL A 374 30.07 -8.63 -5.23
CA VAL A 374 29.29 -8.07 -4.12
C VAL A 374 29.14 -9.10 -3.03
N ILE A 375 28.57 -10.27 -3.34
CA ILE A 375 28.30 -11.28 -2.31
C ILE A 375 29.62 -11.84 -1.78
N LEU A 376 30.45 -12.44 -2.62
CA LEU A 376 31.69 -13.07 -2.17
C LEU A 376 32.75 -12.05 -1.76
N ASP A 377 33.02 -11.03 -2.58
CA ASP A 377 34.15 -10.13 -2.33
C ASP A 377 33.88 -9.08 -1.22
N LYS A 378 32.61 -8.72 -0.95
CA LYS A 378 32.25 -7.69 0.05
C LYS A 378 31.50 -8.24 1.24
N TYR A 379 30.39 -8.93 1.02
CA TYR A 379 29.57 -9.49 2.11
C TYR A 379 30.22 -10.72 2.76
N PHE A 380 31.03 -11.49 2.02
CA PHE A 380 31.61 -12.76 2.48
C PHE A 380 33.11 -12.87 2.20
N ALA A 381 33.85 -11.76 2.38
CA ALA A 381 35.25 -11.62 1.97
C ALA A 381 36.22 -12.64 2.61
N CYS A 382 35.89 -13.17 3.78
CA CYS A 382 36.70 -14.15 4.52
C CYS A 382 36.02 -15.52 4.52
N LYS A 383 36.77 -16.63 4.46
CA LYS A 383 36.19 -17.99 4.48
C LYS A 383 35.33 -18.25 5.72
N ASP A 384 35.71 -17.68 6.86
CA ASP A 384 34.98 -17.83 8.12
C ASP A 384 33.66 -17.03 8.15
N SER A 385 33.45 -16.10 7.20
CA SER A 385 32.21 -15.29 7.14
C SER A 385 30.97 -16.08 6.73
N LEU A 386 31.15 -17.31 6.21
CA LEU A 386 30.07 -18.23 5.91
C LEU A 386 29.51 -18.91 7.18
N ILE A 387 30.30 -18.94 8.25
CA ILE A 387 29.94 -19.58 9.51
C ILE A 387 29.15 -18.58 10.36
N ILE A 388 28.03 -19.04 10.91
CA ILE A 388 27.15 -18.25 11.78
C ILE A 388 27.44 -18.66 13.22
N GLN A 389 27.95 -17.72 14.01
CA GLN A 389 28.17 -17.89 15.45
C GLN A 389 26.95 -17.44 16.25
N ASP A 390 26.37 -16.31 15.85
CA ASP A 390 25.18 -15.76 16.50
C ASP A 390 24.30 -14.95 15.52
N PHE A 391 23.22 -14.36 16.05
CA PHE A 391 22.28 -13.60 15.25
C PHE A 391 22.89 -12.32 14.64
N SER A 392 23.94 -11.75 15.22
CA SER A 392 24.63 -10.57 14.68
C SER A 392 25.25 -10.87 13.32
N ASP A 393 25.75 -12.10 13.10
CA ASP A 393 26.23 -12.53 11.78
C ASP A 393 25.10 -12.55 10.74
N VAL A 394 23.92 -13.04 11.14
CA VAL A 394 22.71 -13.04 10.30
C VAL A 394 22.28 -11.61 9.98
N GLU A 395 22.24 -10.75 10.99
CA GLU A 395 21.90 -9.34 10.83
C GLU A 395 22.87 -8.62 9.88
N ALA A 396 24.18 -8.91 10.00
CA ALA A 396 25.24 -8.28 9.23
C ALA A 396 25.35 -8.80 7.78
N ARG A 397 25.01 -10.06 7.52
CA ARG A 397 25.33 -10.71 6.23
C ARG A 397 24.12 -11.20 5.42
N ASN A 398 22.95 -11.39 6.02
CA ASN A 398 21.76 -11.80 5.28
C ASN A 398 21.15 -10.62 4.51
N PHE A 399 21.68 -10.34 3.31
CA PHE A 399 21.28 -9.19 2.50
C PHE A 399 19.80 -9.20 2.09
N THR A 400 19.18 -10.35 1.89
CA THR A 400 17.72 -10.42 1.61
C THR A 400 16.92 -9.93 2.82
N LEU A 401 17.27 -10.42 4.02
CA LEU A 401 16.64 -9.96 5.26
C LEU A 401 16.86 -8.46 5.49
N GLN A 402 18.05 -7.95 5.18
CA GLN A 402 18.35 -6.52 5.23
C GLN A 402 17.48 -5.70 4.28
N LEU A 403 17.39 -6.11 3.01
CA LEU A 403 16.72 -5.37 1.94
C LEU A 403 15.20 -5.22 2.12
N PHE A 404 14.56 -6.17 2.82
CA PHE A 404 13.10 -6.25 2.89
C PHE A 404 12.52 -6.23 4.31
N LYS A 405 13.30 -6.55 5.35
CA LYS A 405 12.79 -6.64 6.74
C LYS A 405 13.50 -5.72 7.72
N LEU A 406 14.84 -5.76 7.80
CA LEU A 406 15.59 -5.01 8.82
C LEU A 406 15.83 -3.55 8.41
N TYR A 407 16.23 -3.34 7.15
CA TYR A 407 16.59 -2.03 6.60
C TYR A 407 15.92 -1.82 5.24
N PRO A 408 14.58 -1.95 5.17
CA PRO A 408 13.89 -2.13 3.91
C PRO A 408 14.14 -0.95 2.96
N ILE A 409 14.41 -1.24 1.69
CA ILE A 409 14.63 -0.18 0.69
C ILE A 409 13.36 0.22 -0.05
N LEU A 410 12.32 -0.62 0.01
CA LEU A 410 11.06 -0.44 -0.71
C LEU A 410 10.01 0.26 0.18
N PRO A 411 9.26 1.23 -0.35
CA PRO A 411 8.17 1.86 0.38
C PRO A 411 6.97 0.90 0.51
N TYR A 412 6.23 0.99 1.62
CA TYR A 412 4.92 0.34 1.72
C TYR A 412 3.92 1.09 0.83
N THR A 413 3.14 0.34 0.04
CA THR A 413 2.05 0.91 -0.75
C THR A 413 0.82 -0.01 -0.72
N HIS A 414 -0.35 0.56 -0.44
CA HIS A 414 -1.62 -0.17 -0.58
C HIS A 414 -2.11 -0.04 -2.02
N PHE A 415 -1.91 -1.10 -2.82
CA PHE A 415 -2.06 -1.13 -4.28
C PHE A 415 -1.28 0.00 -4.99
N VAL A 416 -0.16 -0.37 -5.60
CA VAL A 416 0.86 0.56 -6.13
C VAL A 416 0.36 1.54 -7.20
N ASP A 417 -0.78 1.27 -7.84
CA ASP A 417 -1.34 2.10 -8.90
C ASP A 417 -2.23 3.24 -8.38
N ARG A 418 -2.91 3.03 -7.24
CA ARG A 418 -4.00 3.90 -6.76
C ARG A 418 -3.54 4.91 -5.73
N ASN A 419 -2.68 4.50 -4.82
CA ASN A 419 -2.26 5.32 -3.69
C ASN A 419 -0.78 5.73 -3.84
N PRO A 420 -0.42 6.96 -3.47
CA PRO A 420 0.99 7.35 -3.42
C PRO A 420 1.78 6.46 -2.47
N SER A 421 2.97 6.06 -2.90
CA SER A 421 3.90 5.25 -2.11
C SER A 421 4.59 6.11 -1.06
N ILE A 422 4.36 5.80 0.22
CA ILE A 422 4.88 6.58 1.34
C ILE A 422 5.94 5.77 2.11
N GLY A 423 7.11 6.36 2.31
CA GLY A 423 8.25 5.73 2.96
C GLY A 423 8.17 5.70 4.48
N PHE A 424 7.23 4.94 5.07
CA PHE A 424 7.11 4.82 6.52
C PHE A 424 8.28 4.08 7.18
N TYR A 425 8.65 2.94 6.60
CA TYR A 425 9.70 2.07 7.13
C TYR A 425 10.95 2.02 6.26
N CYS A 426 10.88 2.56 5.03
CA CYS A 426 11.97 2.41 4.07
C CYS A 426 13.16 3.34 4.34
N LYS A 427 14.34 2.91 3.87
CA LYS A 427 15.60 3.64 3.88
C LYS A 427 15.99 3.99 2.44
N SER A 428 16.74 5.08 2.27
CA SER A 428 17.41 5.32 0.99
C SER A 428 18.52 4.29 0.78
N LEU A 429 18.95 4.09 -0.46
CA LEU A 429 20.04 3.17 -0.78
C LEU A 429 21.34 3.55 -0.05
N GLU A 430 21.59 4.85 0.14
CA GLU A 430 22.76 5.37 0.86
C GLU A 430 22.70 4.98 2.34
N ALA A 431 21.55 5.21 2.99
CA ALA A 431 21.37 4.89 4.40
C ALA A 431 21.42 3.37 4.65
N HIS A 432 20.93 2.58 3.69
CA HIS A 432 21.06 1.12 3.73
C HIS A 432 22.54 0.70 3.64
N ALA A 433 23.27 1.19 2.63
CA ALA A 433 24.68 0.87 2.43
C ALA A 433 25.55 1.30 3.63
N GLU A 434 25.32 2.49 4.19
CA GLU A 434 26.00 2.97 5.39
C GLU A 434 25.79 2.03 6.58
N LYS A 435 24.53 1.61 6.81
CA LYS A 435 24.18 0.70 7.89
C LYS A 435 24.84 -0.68 7.72
N VAL A 436 24.83 -1.23 6.50
CA VAL A 436 25.48 -2.51 6.18
C VAL A 436 26.99 -2.43 6.39
N ASN A 437 27.66 -1.39 5.89
CA ASN A 437 29.10 -1.23 6.08
C ASN A 437 29.48 -1.13 7.57
N GLY A 438 28.65 -0.44 8.38
CA GLY A 438 28.83 -0.39 9.83
C GLY A 438 28.70 -1.76 10.49
N LEU A 439 27.75 -2.60 10.07
CA LEU A 439 27.58 -3.97 10.57
C LEU A 439 28.74 -4.88 10.15
N LEU A 440 29.28 -4.69 8.94
CA LEU A 440 30.43 -5.45 8.44
C LEU A 440 31.77 -4.94 8.99
N GLY A 441 31.79 -3.84 9.74
CA GLY A 441 33.02 -3.23 10.28
C GLY A 441 33.93 -2.61 9.21
N ILE A 442 33.36 -2.16 8.08
CA ILE A 442 34.11 -1.60 6.95
C ILE A 442 34.23 -0.08 7.11
N GLU A 443 35.46 0.44 7.11
CA GLU A 443 35.72 1.88 7.19
C GLU A 443 35.31 2.62 5.89
N PRO A 444 34.85 3.89 5.97
CA PRO A 444 34.52 4.68 4.80
C PRO A 444 35.70 4.82 3.82
N GLY A 445 35.46 4.56 2.53
CA GLY A 445 36.49 4.67 1.49
C GLY A 445 37.35 3.42 1.28
N HIS A 446 37.12 2.35 2.04
CA HIS A 446 37.75 1.05 1.79
C HIS A 446 37.25 0.44 0.47
N GLU A 447 38.11 -0.31 -0.25
CA GLU A 447 37.76 -0.87 -1.57
C GLU A 447 36.56 -1.84 -1.53
N ASN A 448 36.42 -2.59 -0.44
CA ASN A 448 35.33 -3.54 -0.20
C ASN A 448 34.04 -2.91 0.32
N GLN A 449 33.96 -1.57 0.39
CA GLN A 449 32.75 -0.89 0.82
C GLN A 449 31.55 -1.27 -0.06
N VAL A 450 30.44 -1.63 0.57
CA VAL A 450 29.15 -1.82 -0.09
C VAL A 450 28.63 -0.45 -0.52
N THR A 451 28.38 -0.30 -1.82
CA THR A 451 27.90 0.95 -2.44
C THR A 451 26.40 0.90 -2.72
N THR A 452 25.79 2.04 -3.05
CA THR A 452 24.37 2.09 -3.48
C THR A 452 24.11 1.22 -4.72
N LEU A 453 25.07 1.15 -5.64
CA LEU A 453 24.99 0.29 -6.82
C LEU A 453 25.02 -1.20 -6.45
N ASP A 454 25.78 -1.57 -5.42
CA ASP A 454 25.82 -2.96 -4.93
C ASP A 454 24.48 -3.37 -4.32
N VAL A 455 23.86 -2.49 -3.52
CA VAL A 455 22.51 -2.68 -2.97
C VAL A 455 21.48 -2.85 -4.09
N LEU A 456 21.55 -2.00 -5.11
CA LEU A 456 20.67 -2.07 -6.28
C LEU A 456 20.84 -3.40 -7.04
N ARG A 457 22.07 -3.84 -7.25
CA ARG A 457 22.39 -5.12 -7.90
C ARG A 457 21.88 -6.32 -7.11
N LEU A 458 22.02 -6.32 -5.78
CA LEU A 458 21.46 -7.35 -4.91
C LEU A 458 19.94 -7.40 -5.02
N TYR A 459 19.28 -6.23 -5.05
CA TYR A 459 17.84 -6.15 -5.28
C TYR A 459 17.44 -6.75 -6.63
N HIS A 460 18.08 -6.35 -7.73
CA HIS A 460 17.80 -6.89 -9.07
C HIS A 460 18.02 -8.40 -9.15
N MET A 461 19.11 -8.89 -8.56
CA MET A 461 19.43 -10.32 -8.48
C MET A 461 18.38 -11.09 -7.69
N HIS A 462 17.85 -10.51 -6.60
CA HIS A 462 16.75 -11.11 -5.85
C HIS A 462 15.44 -11.15 -6.67
N VAL A 463 15.11 -10.10 -7.41
CA VAL A 463 13.95 -10.12 -8.33
C VAL A 463 14.12 -11.23 -9.39
N HIS A 464 15.34 -11.42 -9.91
CA HIS A 464 15.65 -12.52 -10.85
C HIS A 464 15.50 -13.90 -10.24
N SER A 465 15.83 -14.10 -8.96
CA SER A 465 15.65 -15.40 -8.29
C SER A 465 14.18 -15.79 -8.15
N LEU A 466 13.26 -14.82 -8.21
CA LEU A 466 11.82 -15.06 -8.12
C LEU A 466 11.17 -15.37 -9.48
N LYS A 467 11.96 -15.59 -10.54
CA LYS A 467 11.46 -15.87 -11.91
C LYS A 467 10.34 -16.91 -11.96
N LYS A 468 10.52 -18.09 -11.33
CA LYS A 468 9.47 -19.12 -11.37
C LYS A 468 8.19 -18.69 -10.67
N SER A 469 8.29 -17.95 -9.57
CA SER A 469 7.14 -17.37 -8.89
C SER A 469 6.42 -16.39 -9.83
N TRP A 470 7.14 -15.48 -10.49
CA TRP A 470 6.55 -14.56 -11.46
C TRP A 470 5.83 -15.29 -12.60
N ASP A 471 6.50 -16.25 -13.24
CA ASP A 471 5.94 -17.05 -14.33
C ASP A 471 4.70 -17.84 -13.88
N PHE A 472 4.72 -18.37 -12.66
CA PHE A 472 3.59 -19.09 -12.05
C PHE A 472 2.33 -18.23 -11.97
N PHE A 473 2.44 -16.95 -11.58
CA PHE A 473 1.32 -16.02 -11.53
C PHE A 473 0.87 -15.58 -12.93
N LEU A 474 1.81 -15.22 -13.81
CA LEU A 474 1.48 -14.78 -15.17
C LEU A 474 0.70 -15.84 -15.97
N GLN A 475 1.03 -17.12 -15.78
CA GLN A 475 0.33 -18.23 -16.43
C GLN A 475 -1.10 -18.44 -15.91
N ARG A 476 -1.38 -18.06 -14.66
CA ARG A 476 -2.66 -18.34 -13.98
C ARG A 476 -3.67 -17.22 -14.08
N PHE A 477 -3.19 -15.98 -14.22
CA PHE A 477 -4.03 -14.80 -14.14
C PHE A 477 -3.76 -13.90 -15.37
N PRO A 478 -4.51 -14.09 -16.48
CA PRO A 478 -4.20 -13.46 -17.75
C PRO A 478 -4.33 -11.92 -17.77
N GLN A 479 -5.12 -11.34 -16.85
CA GLN A 479 -5.38 -9.91 -16.76
C GLN A 479 -4.47 -9.17 -15.76
N LEU A 480 -3.47 -9.84 -15.18
CA LEU A 480 -2.55 -9.20 -14.23
C LEU A 480 -1.85 -7.98 -14.82
N LYS A 481 -1.86 -6.91 -14.03
CA LYS A 481 -1.17 -5.63 -14.27
C LYS A 481 -0.12 -5.37 -13.20
N PHE A 482 -0.42 -5.70 -11.94
CA PHE A 482 0.51 -5.55 -10.83
C PHE A 482 0.56 -6.81 -9.98
N VAL A 483 1.77 -7.19 -9.57
CA VAL A 483 1.99 -8.34 -8.69
C VAL A 483 3.01 -7.93 -7.64
N THR A 484 2.61 -8.00 -6.38
CA THR A 484 3.47 -7.79 -5.21
C THR A 484 3.58 -9.13 -4.47
N LEU A 485 4.75 -9.75 -4.50
CA LEU A 485 5.05 -10.95 -3.72
C LEU A 485 6.15 -10.61 -2.74
N ASN A 486 5.98 -11.00 -1.47
CA ASN A 486 6.99 -10.83 -0.43
C ASN A 486 7.56 -9.39 -0.38
N ASP A 487 6.65 -8.40 -0.42
CA ASP A 487 6.95 -6.96 -0.40
C ASP A 487 7.64 -6.40 -1.67
N ILE A 488 7.70 -7.17 -2.75
CA ILE A 488 8.36 -6.76 -4.01
C ILE A 488 7.29 -6.42 -5.06
N PRO A 489 6.97 -5.13 -5.26
CA PRO A 489 5.97 -4.72 -6.22
C PRO A 489 6.55 -4.73 -7.63
N THR A 490 5.86 -5.40 -8.54
CA THR A 490 6.19 -5.45 -9.95
C THR A 490 4.98 -5.05 -10.81
N LYS A 491 5.25 -4.43 -11.96
CA LYS A 491 4.28 -4.17 -13.02
C LYS A 491 4.49 -5.21 -14.12
N VAL A 492 3.39 -5.80 -14.59
CA VAL A 492 3.41 -6.69 -15.74
C VAL A 492 3.51 -5.86 -17.01
N GLN A 493 4.59 -6.04 -17.77
CA GLN A 493 4.82 -5.36 -19.03
C GLN A 493 4.71 -6.35 -20.18
N GLN A 494 3.96 -5.97 -21.21
CA GLN A 494 3.94 -6.69 -22.47
C GLN A 494 5.19 -6.29 -23.26
N VAL A 495 6.02 -7.28 -23.62
CA VAL A 495 7.27 -7.06 -24.37
C VAL A 495 7.03 -7.22 -25.87
N ASP A 496 6.36 -8.31 -26.27
CA ASP A 496 5.92 -8.56 -27.65
C ASP A 496 4.49 -9.15 -27.65
N ARG A 497 4.01 -9.76 -28.73
CA ARG A 497 2.63 -10.33 -28.77
C ARG A 497 2.43 -11.56 -27.86
N GLN A 498 3.50 -12.24 -27.46
CA GLN A 498 3.48 -13.52 -26.75
C GLN A 498 4.11 -13.44 -25.35
N GLN A 499 5.03 -12.51 -25.13
CA GLN A 499 5.83 -12.43 -23.91
C GLN A 499 5.39 -11.29 -22.99
N LYS A 500 5.16 -11.64 -21.73
CA LYS A 500 4.98 -10.71 -20.61
C LYS A 500 6.11 -10.92 -19.62
N CYS A 501 6.53 -9.84 -18.97
CA CYS A 501 7.51 -9.91 -17.89
C CYS A 501 7.11 -9.02 -16.72
N ASN A 502 7.66 -9.32 -15.56
CA ASN A 502 7.53 -8.51 -14.37
C ASN A 502 8.69 -7.52 -14.31
N MET A 503 8.35 -6.24 -14.21
CA MET A 503 9.31 -5.15 -14.03
C MET A 503 9.14 -4.57 -12.61
N PRO A 504 10.21 -4.45 -11.80
CA PRO A 504 10.17 -3.74 -10.53
C PRO A 504 9.49 -2.38 -10.65
N VAL A 505 8.61 -2.03 -9.70
CA VAL A 505 7.98 -0.69 -9.69
C VAL A 505 8.95 0.37 -9.19
N PHE A 506 9.83 0.00 -8.26
CA PHE A 506 10.86 0.88 -7.71
C PHE A 506 12.23 0.34 -8.06
N TYR A 507 13.20 1.24 -8.21
CA TYR A 507 14.57 0.90 -8.56
C TYR A 507 14.66 0.04 -9.84
N SER A 508 13.81 0.35 -10.81
CA SER A 508 13.74 -0.27 -12.13
C SER A 508 14.81 0.23 -13.10
N ASP A 509 15.43 1.39 -12.81
CA ASP A 509 16.50 1.93 -13.65
C ASP A 509 17.65 0.91 -13.81
N GLY A 510 17.95 0.56 -15.07
CA GLY A 510 18.99 -0.42 -15.42
C GLY A 510 18.60 -1.89 -15.24
N TYR A 511 17.41 -2.19 -14.73
CA TYR A 511 16.91 -3.57 -14.61
C TYR A 511 16.60 -4.18 -15.98
N LYS A 512 17.07 -5.41 -16.20
CA LYS A 512 16.73 -6.23 -17.37
C LYS A 512 16.05 -7.51 -16.90
N SER A 513 14.82 -7.77 -17.34
CA SER A 513 14.10 -8.98 -16.93
C SER A 513 14.77 -10.26 -17.48
N ASN A 514 14.82 -11.32 -16.67
CA ASN A 514 15.26 -12.65 -17.08
C ASN A 514 14.10 -13.57 -17.52
N GLN A 515 12.88 -13.02 -17.67
CA GLN A 515 11.68 -13.73 -18.17
C GLN A 515 11.51 -13.64 -19.68
N VAL A 516 12.21 -12.72 -20.34
CA VAL A 516 12.14 -12.52 -21.79
C VAL A 516 13.20 -13.37 -22.47
N TYR A 517 12.79 -14.11 -23.50
CA TYR A 517 13.69 -14.83 -24.38
C TYR A 517 13.87 -14.03 -25.67
N GLU A 518 15.11 -13.89 -26.14
CA GLU A 518 15.36 -13.42 -27.50
C GLU A 518 14.76 -14.47 -28.46
N LEU A 519 13.78 -14.04 -29.26
CA LEU A 519 13.33 -14.82 -30.41
C LEU A 519 14.46 -14.76 -31.43
N VAL A 520 15.23 -15.83 -31.51
CA VAL A 520 16.18 -16.04 -32.59
C VAL A 520 15.33 -16.33 -33.82
N ASP A 521 15.21 -15.35 -34.72
CA ASP A 521 14.54 -15.54 -36.00
C ASP A 521 15.34 -16.58 -36.79
N ASP A 522 14.68 -17.54 -37.46
CA ASP A 522 15.36 -18.68 -38.10
C ASP A 522 16.47 -18.23 -39.09
N GLU A 523 16.38 -17.02 -39.65
CA GLU A 523 17.43 -16.45 -40.51
C GLU A 523 18.74 -16.12 -39.77
N SER A 524 18.69 -15.83 -38.47
CA SER A 524 19.87 -15.52 -37.66
C SER A 524 20.63 -16.76 -37.15
N LEU A 525 20.11 -17.96 -37.39
CA LEU A 525 20.79 -19.24 -37.09
C LEU A 525 21.67 -19.74 -38.25
N PHE A 526 21.63 -19.05 -39.41
CA PHE A 526 22.34 -19.47 -40.62
C PHE A 526 23.32 -18.41 -41.19
N ASP A 527 23.50 -17.28 -40.48
CA ASP A 527 24.61 -16.33 -40.68
C ASP A 527 25.72 -16.59 -39.65
#